data_AF-A0A955QLB4-F1
#
_entry.id   AF-A0A955QLB4-F1
#
_cell.length_a   1.000
_cell.length_b   1.000
_cell.length_c   1.000
_cell.angle_alpha   90.00
_cell.angle_beta   90.00
_cell.angle_gamma   90.00
#
_symmetry.space_group_name_H-M   'P 1'
#
loop_
_entity.id
_entity.type
_entity.pdbx_description
1 polymer ?
#
loop_
_entity_poly.entity_id
_entity_poly.type
_entity_poly.pdbx_seq_one_letter_code
_entity_poly.pdbx_strand_id
1 'polypeptide(L)'
;MATLLKQYPQRVLAFQHRTLSVSPLANALELAQCFPKGARLHLISHSRGGLVGELLCRSMMEGRMPFDEDDLNAFAHPTLKEDRQRLTELGQVLQQKQLVVERFVRVGCPARG
;
A
#
# COMPACT_ATOMS: atom_id res chain seq x y z
N MET A 1 -12.31 -8.74 -19.41
CA MET A 1 -11.76 -9.89 -18.64
C MET A 1 -10.86 -10.82 -19.44
N ALA A 2 -11.25 -11.30 -20.63
CA ALA A 2 -10.49 -12.30 -21.38
C ALA A 2 -9.01 -11.93 -21.64
N THR A 3 -8.71 -10.67 -21.98
CA THR A 3 -7.32 -10.21 -22.22
C THR A 3 -6.49 -10.14 -20.93
N LEU A 4 -7.09 -9.72 -19.81
CA LEU A 4 -6.39 -9.63 -18.52
C LEU A 4 -6.01 -11.03 -18.01
N LEU A 5 -6.93 -11.99 -18.07
CA LEU A 5 -6.69 -13.36 -17.62
C LEU A 5 -5.68 -14.10 -18.51
N LYS A 6 -5.57 -13.74 -19.80
CA LYS A 6 -4.49 -14.21 -20.68
C LYS A 6 -3.12 -13.72 -20.24
N GLN A 7 -3.01 -12.45 -19.82
CA GLN A 7 -1.76 -11.84 -19.37
C GLN A 7 -1.37 -12.27 -17.94
N TYR A 8 -2.37 -12.50 -17.06
CA TYR A 8 -2.19 -12.85 -15.64
C TYR A 8 -2.95 -14.14 -15.26
N PRO A 9 -2.62 -15.29 -15.87
CA PRO A 9 -3.32 -16.54 -15.59
C PRO A 9 -3.16 -16.92 -14.11
N GLN A 10 -4.29 -17.09 -13.42
CA GLN A 10 -4.38 -17.43 -11.98
C GLN A 10 -3.64 -16.46 -11.04
N ARG A 11 -3.31 -15.25 -11.51
CA ARG A 11 -2.57 -14.23 -10.76
C ARG A 11 -3.31 -12.89 -10.70
N VAL A 12 -4.64 -12.95 -10.76
CA VAL A 12 -5.50 -11.79 -10.54
C VAL A 12 -6.14 -11.93 -9.18
N LEU A 13 -5.81 -11.01 -8.29
CA LEU A 13 -6.36 -10.94 -6.94
C LEU A 13 -7.22 -9.67 -6.81
N ALA A 14 -8.31 -9.78 -6.06
CA ALA A 14 -9.12 -8.64 -5.65
C ALA A 14 -9.02 -8.49 -4.14
N PHE A 15 -8.62 -7.31 -3.68
CA PHE A 15 -8.55 -6.99 -2.26
C PHE A 15 -9.75 -6.14 -1.87
N GLN A 16 -10.67 -6.73 -1.09
CA GLN A 16 -11.82 -6.03 -0.55
C GLN A 16 -11.47 -5.43 0.80
N HIS A 17 -11.56 -4.10 0.93
CA HIS A 17 -11.16 -3.39 2.13
C HIS A 17 -12.20 -2.36 2.56
N ARG A 18 -12.21 -2.00 3.86
CA ARG A 18 -13.23 -1.11 4.41
C ARG A 18 -12.98 0.35 4.05
N THR A 19 -13.79 0.82 3.10
CA THR A 19 -14.08 2.20 2.66
C THR A 19 -13.88 3.33 3.71
N LEU A 20 -14.80 3.32 4.67
CA LEU A 20 -15.14 4.52 5.43
C LEU A 20 -14.76 4.43 6.91
N SER A 21 -14.51 3.22 7.40
CA SER A 21 -14.34 2.93 8.82
C SER A 21 -12.93 2.48 9.20
N VAL A 22 -12.02 2.34 8.22
CA VAL A 22 -10.65 1.86 8.44
C VAL A 22 -9.69 2.74 7.65
N SER A 23 -8.62 3.22 8.30
CA SER A 23 -7.64 4.11 7.67
C SER A 23 -6.94 3.43 6.48
N PRO A 24 -6.50 4.19 5.46
CA PRO A 24 -5.71 3.64 4.35
C PRO A 24 -4.44 2.91 4.82
N LEU A 25 -3.82 3.37 5.90
CA LEU A 25 -2.64 2.73 6.51
C LEU A 25 -2.94 1.34 7.03
N ALA A 26 -4.05 1.16 7.75
CA ALA A 26 -4.49 -0.16 8.20
C ALA A 26 -4.76 -1.11 7.02
N ASN A 27 -5.46 -0.63 5.98
CA ASN A 27 -5.72 -1.44 4.79
C ASN A 27 -4.43 -1.82 4.03
N ALA A 28 -3.46 -0.91 3.96
CA ALA A 28 -2.16 -1.17 3.33
C ALA A 28 -1.34 -2.19 4.12
N LEU A 29 -1.35 -2.10 5.45
CA LEU A 29 -0.68 -3.05 6.33
C LEU A 29 -1.26 -4.45 6.19
N GLU A 30 -2.58 -4.59 6.22
CA GLU A 30 -3.28 -5.86 5.99
C GLU A 30 -2.87 -6.47 4.66
N LEU A 31 -2.96 -5.69 3.57
CA LEU A 31 -2.62 -6.16 2.24
C LEU A 31 -1.13 -6.54 2.09
N ALA A 32 -0.21 -5.74 2.64
CA ALA A 32 1.22 -6.01 2.57
C ALA A 32 1.61 -7.32 3.27
N GLN A 33 0.95 -7.65 4.39
CA GLN A 33 1.21 -8.87 5.15
C GLN A 33 0.85 -10.13 4.35
N CYS A 34 -0.16 -10.07 3.47
CA CYS A 34 -0.61 -11.20 2.66
C CYS A 34 0.41 -11.66 1.59
N PHE A 35 1.29 -10.77 1.14
CA PHE A 35 2.22 -11.11 0.05
C PHE A 35 3.47 -11.84 0.56
N PRO A 36 4.05 -12.76 -0.24
CA PRO A 36 5.36 -13.32 0.06
C PRO A 36 6.47 -12.26 -0.13
N LYS A 37 7.66 -12.56 0.42
CA LYS A 37 8.85 -11.74 0.18
C LYS A 37 9.19 -11.72 -1.32
N GLY A 38 9.52 -10.55 -1.87
CA GLY A 38 9.89 -10.36 -3.27
C GLY A 38 8.72 -10.43 -4.26
N ALA A 39 7.47 -10.34 -3.79
CA ALA A 39 6.31 -10.39 -4.67
C ALA A 39 6.33 -9.26 -5.70
N ARG A 40 6.15 -9.62 -6.98
CA ARG A 40 6.04 -8.67 -8.10
C ARG A 40 4.57 -8.34 -8.36
N LEU A 41 4.25 -7.04 -8.28
CA LEU A 41 2.88 -6.56 -8.26
C LEU A 41 2.62 -5.62 -9.43
N HIS A 42 1.50 -5.82 -10.11
CA HIS A 42 0.85 -4.81 -10.94
C HIS A 42 -0.44 -4.40 -10.26
N LEU A 43 -0.54 -3.12 -9.91
CA LEU A 43 -1.63 -2.60 -9.11
C LEU A 43 -2.56 -1.76 -9.98
N ILE A 44 -3.85 -2.03 -9.85
CA ILE A 44 -4.91 -1.13 -10.29
C ILE A 44 -5.73 -0.77 -9.06
N SER A 45 -6.00 0.52 -8.89
CA SER A 45 -6.75 1.03 -7.75
C SER A 45 -7.81 2.02 -8.21
N HIS A 46 -8.87 2.14 -7.41
CA HIS A 46 -9.92 3.11 -7.64
C HIS A 46 -10.18 3.94 -6.38
N SER A 47 -10.44 5.23 -6.56
CA SER A 47 -10.77 6.16 -5.47
C SER A 47 -9.76 6.08 -4.32
N ARG A 48 -10.22 5.96 -3.09
CA ARG A 48 -9.37 5.87 -1.88
C ARG A 48 -8.39 4.68 -1.89
N GLY A 49 -8.66 3.63 -2.68
CA GLY A 49 -7.71 2.54 -2.87
C GLY A 49 -6.38 3.01 -3.49
N GLY A 50 -6.36 4.16 -4.16
CA GLY A 50 -5.11 4.73 -4.66
C GLY A 50 -4.13 5.10 -3.54
N LEU A 51 -4.62 5.58 -2.40
CA LEU A 51 -3.78 5.84 -1.22
C LEU A 51 -3.14 4.54 -0.69
N VAL A 52 -3.90 3.44 -0.68
CA VAL A 52 -3.39 2.11 -0.29
C VAL A 52 -2.28 1.66 -1.26
N GLY A 53 -2.49 1.82 -2.57
CA GLY A 53 -1.49 1.48 -3.57
C GLY A 53 -0.23 2.35 -3.49
N GLU A 54 -0.37 3.65 -3.22
CA GLU A 54 0.77 4.56 -3.01
C GLU A 54 1.62 4.14 -1.82
N LEU A 55 0.98 3.76 -0.71
CA LEU A 55 1.66 3.25 0.47
C LEU A 55 2.47 1.97 0.15
N LEU A 56 1.93 1.04 -0.64
CA LEU A 56 2.69 -0.15 -1.07
C LEU A 56 3.88 0.21 -1.96
N CYS A 57 3.76 1.24 -2.81
CA CYS A 57 4.85 1.69 -3.68
C CYS A 57 6.06 2.18 -2.88
N ARG A 58 5.90 2.59 -1.62
CA ARG A 58 7.01 2.98 -0.75
C ARG A 58 8.02 1.85 -0.49
N SER A 59 7.63 0.59 -0.72
CA SER A 59 8.55 -0.56 -0.70
C SER A 59 9.65 -0.48 -1.76
N MET A 60 9.49 0.35 -2.79
CA MET A 60 10.44 0.51 -3.89
C MET A 60 11.49 1.60 -3.64
N MET A 61 11.47 2.26 -2.47
CA MET A 61 12.48 3.27 -2.16
C MET A 61 13.82 2.59 -1.85
N GLU A 62 14.86 2.96 -2.60
CA GLU A 62 16.21 2.42 -2.43
C GLU A 62 17.03 3.28 -1.48
N GLY A 63 17.92 2.63 -0.72
CA GLY A 63 18.87 3.32 0.16
C GLY A 63 18.26 4.02 1.38
N ARG A 64 16.96 3.84 1.65
CA ARG A 64 16.26 4.44 2.79
C ARG A 64 15.11 3.57 3.30
N MET A 65 14.60 3.90 4.48
CA MET A 65 13.37 3.30 5.01
C MET A 65 12.16 3.67 4.14
N PRO A 66 11.14 2.80 4.02
CA PRO A 66 9.91 3.13 3.31
C PRO A 66 9.20 4.38 3.84
N PHE A 67 9.36 4.70 5.13
CA PHE A 67 8.91 5.94 5.75
C PHE A 67 10.02 6.52 6.61
N ASP A 68 10.26 7.83 6.50
CA ASP A 68 11.28 8.57 7.25
C ASP A 68 10.68 9.34 8.43
N GLU A 69 11.50 10.13 9.13
CA GLU A 69 11.04 10.91 10.28
C GLU A 69 10.02 11.99 9.88
N ASP A 70 10.14 12.57 8.69
CA ASP A 70 9.19 13.57 8.19
C ASP A 70 7.83 12.93 7.93
N ASP A 71 7.80 11.74 7.34
CA ASP A 71 6.58 10.95 7.18
C ASP A 71 5.92 10.67 8.54
N LEU A 72 6.69 10.30 9.58
CA LEU A 72 6.18 10.04 10.93
C LEU A 72 5.69 11.32 11.63
N ASN A 73 6.38 12.44 11.40
CA ASN A 73 6.03 13.74 11.98
C ASN A 73 4.72 14.30 11.42
N ALA A 74 4.35 13.94 10.19
CA ALA A 74 3.03 14.24 9.63
C ALA A 74 1.87 13.65 10.47
N PHE A 75 2.13 12.64 11.29
CA PHE A 75 1.17 12.00 12.21
C PHE A 75 1.49 12.28 13.69
N ALA A 76 2.18 13.38 14.00
CA ALA A 76 2.56 13.71 15.38
C ALA A 76 1.38 14.12 16.27
N HIS A 77 0.24 14.52 15.69
CA HIS A 77 -0.93 14.94 16.46
C HIS A 77 -1.48 13.77 17.31
N PRO A 78 -1.85 13.98 18.59
CA PRO A 78 -2.28 12.90 19.49
C PRO A 78 -3.44 12.04 18.95
N THR A 79 -4.36 12.63 18.17
CA THR A 79 -5.49 11.90 17.55
C THR A 79 -5.05 10.93 16.45
N LEU A 80 -3.83 11.07 15.92
CA LEU A 80 -3.27 10.24 14.86
C LEU A 80 -2.30 9.19 15.40
N LYS A 81 -2.21 9.01 16.73
CA LYS A 81 -1.26 8.09 17.37
C LYS A 81 -1.34 6.67 16.81
N GLU A 82 -2.55 6.15 16.57
CA GLU A 82 -2.72 4.81 15.98
C GLU A 82 -2.20 4.75 14.54
N ASP A 83 -2.47 5.77 13.73
CA ASP A 83 -2.01 5.80 12.34
C ASP A 83 -0.49 5.98 12.27
N ARG A 84 0.11 6.75 13.19
CA ARG A 84 1.58 6.82 13.35
C ARG A 84 2.20 5.46 13.68
N GLN A 85 1.55 4.70 14.58
CA GLN A 85 2.00 3.35 14.90
C GLN A 85 1.88 2.44 13.67
N ARG A 86 0.74 2.45 12.96
CA ARG A 86 0.55 1.68 11.73
C ARG A 86 1.53 2.06 10.62
N LEU A 87 1.90 3.33 10.49
CA LEU A 87 2.91 3.79 9.54
C LEU A 87 4.27 3.16 9.84
N THR A 88 4.64 3.10 11.13
CA THR A 88 5.88 2.46 11.58
C THR A 88 5.87 0.97 11.28
N GLU A 89 4.80 0.27 11.62
CA GLU A 89 4.63 -1.18 11.37
C GLU A 89 4.62 -1.48 9.86
N LEU A 90 3.92 -0.68 9.07
CA LEU A 90 3.90 -0.81 7.61
C LEU A 90 5.30 -0.64 7.02
N GLY A 91 6.09 0.33 7.51
CA GLY A 91 7.47 0.52 7.08
C GLY A 91 8.32 -0.74 7.29
N GLN A 92 8.19 -1.37 8.46
CA GLN A 92 8.90 -2.63 8.78
C GLN A 92 8.45 -3.78 7.87
N VAL A 93 7.13 -3.94 7.67
CA VAL A 93 6.58 -4.98 6.80
C VAL A 93 7.05 -4.79 5.36
N LEU A 94 6.99 -3.57 4.82
CA LEU A 94 7.45 -3.30 3.45
C LEU A 94 8.95 -3.58 3.28
N GLN A 95 9.78 -3.19 4.26
CA GLN A 95 11.21 -3.51 4.25
C GLN A 95 11.48 -5.01 4.28
N GLN A 96 10.74 -5.77 5.10
CA GLN A 96 10.88 -7.22 5.19
C GLN A 96 10.40 -7.92 3.91
N LYS A 97 9.25 -7.49 3.38
CA LYS A 97 8.60 -8.10 2.22
C LYS A 97 9.29 -7.74 0.91
N GLN A 98 9.96 -6.59 0.81
CA GLN A 98 10.64 -6.15 -0.42
C GLN A 98 9.74 -6.30 -1.65
N LEU A 99 8.52 -5.76 -1.56
CA LEU A 99 7.54 -5.83 -2.64
C LEU A 99 8.05 -5.07 -3.86
N VAL A 100 7.87 -5.65 -5.04
CA VAL A 100 8.29 -5.06 -6.31
C VAL A 100 7.07 -4.59 -7.08
N VAL A 101 6.69 -3.32 -6.93
CA VAL A 101 5.56 -2.73 -7.67
C VAL A 101 6.04 -2.28 -9.05
N GLU A 102 5.82 -3.09 -10.09
CA GLU A 102 6.33 -2.81 -11.44
C GLU A 102 5.42 -1.86 -12.22
N ARG A 103 4.12 -1.88 -11.92
CA ARG A 103 3.12 -1.03 -12.57
C ARG A 103 2.07 -0.62 -11.55
N PHE A 104 1.69 0.65 -11.56
CA PHE A 104 0.60 1.14 -10.73
C PHE A 104 -0.27 2.13 -11.48
N VAL A 105 -1.56 1.81 -11.58
CA VAL A 105 -2.58 2.69 -12.16
C VAL A 105 -3.56 3.13 -11.06
N ARG A 106 -3.68 4.45 -10.90
CA ARG A 106 -4.65 5.11 -10.02
C ARG A 106 -5.81 5.65 -10.86
N VAL A 107 -7.04 5.28 -10.52
CA VAL A 107 -8.25 5.77 -11.20
C VAL A 107 -9.12 6.52 -10.20
N GLY A 108 -9.37 7.81 -10.44
CA GLY A 108 -10.24 8.62 -9.57
C GLY A 108 -9.73 8.80 -8.13
N CYS A 109 -8.42 8.69 -7.89
CA CYS A 109 -7.83 8.79 -6.56
C CYS A 109 -7.80 10.25 -6.06
N PRO A 110 -8.24 10.54 -4.83
CA PRO A 110 -8.03 11.86 -4.22
C PRO A 110 -6.53 12.11 -4.00
N ALA A 111 -6.06 13.33 -4.23
CA ALA A 111 -4.66 13.71 -4.06
C ALA A 111 -4.25 13.86 -2.58
N ARG A 112 -5.22 14.04 -1.69
CA ARG A 112 -5.11 14.05 -0.23
C ARG A 112 -6.42 13.45 0.28
N GLY A 113 -6.34 12.34 1.01
CA GLY A 113 -7.51 11.58 1.50
C GLY A 113 -8.58 12.44 2.15
#